data_AF-W4KLB1-F1
#
_entry.id   AF-W4KLB1-F1
#
_cell.length_a   1.000
_cell.length_b   1.000
_cell.length_c   1.000
_cell.angle_alpha   90.00
_cell.angle_beta   90.00
_cell.angle_gamma   90.00
#
_symmetry.space_group_name_H-M   'P 1'
#
loop_
_entity.id
_entity.type
_entity.pdbx_description
1 polymer ?
#
loop_
_entity_poly.entity_id
_entity_poly.type
_entity_poly.pdbx_seq_one_letter_code
_entity_poly.pdbx_strand_id
1 'polypeptide(L)'
;PQPSKRAPAPAPAPSKRLLKRADAAEVAFDAVSRALCPAALSVCPVVASTGAEAGELQELLKHGFECVDFRSDLESCGGCGIVDDAHNCMAIPYASAVSCVVGRCEVNNCEVGYKVGADGASCVRA
;
A
#
# COMPACT_ATOMS: atom_id res chain seq x y z
N PRO A 1 46.16 -51.56 -3.26
CA PRO A 1 46.22 -50.14 -3.72
C PRO A 1 45.44 -49.96 -5.04
N GLN A 2 44.21 -49.45 -4.95
CA GLN A 2 43.40 -49.03 -6.10
C GLN A 2 43.04 -47.53 -5.96
N PRO A 3 43.02 -46.75 -7.05
CA PRO A 3 42.78 -45.31 -6.99
C PRO A 3 41.27 -44.98 -6.90
N SER A 4 40.91 -44.12 -5.95
CA SER A 4 39.56 -43.59 -5.74
C SER A 4 39.15 -42.68 -6.91
N LYS A 5 38.06 -43.04 -7.62
CA LYS A 5 37.47 -42.22 -8.68
C LYS A 5 36.56 -41.16 -8.05
N ARG A 6 36.93 -39.89 -8.19
CA ARG A 6 36.15 -38.72 -7.75
C ARG A 6 35.02 -38.46 -8.76
N ALA A 7 33.77 -38.38 -8.29
CA ALA A 7 32.62 -38.02 -9.11
C ALA A 7 32.65 -36.53 -9.51
N PRO A 8 32.16 -36.14 -10.71
CA PRO A 8 32.06 -34.73 -11.12
C PRO A 8 30.91 -34.00 -10.43
N ALA A 9 31.12 -32.72 -10.11
CA ALA A 9 30.11 -31.85 -9.52
C ALA A 9 29.02 -31.46 -10.54
N PRO A 10 27.75 -31.31 -10.12
CA PRO A 10 26.67 -30.89 -11.02
C PRO A 10 26.80 -29.42 -11.42
N ALA A 11 26.51 -29.13 -12.69
CA ALA A 11 26.51 -27.80 -13.28
C ALA A 11 25.37 -26.92 -12.72
N PRO A 12 25.51 -25.58 -12.70
CA PRO A 12 24.47 -24.68 -12.23
C PRO A 12 23.30 -24.62 -13.23
N ALA A 13 22.09 -24.86 -12.74
CA ALA A 13 20.87 -24.70 -13.53
C ALA A 13 20.51 -23.20 -13.69
N PRO A 14 19.99 -22.77 -14.85
CA PRO A 14 19.55 -21.40 -15.04
C PRO A 14 18.26 -21.13 -14.23
N SER A 15 18.36 -20.21 -13.27
CA SER A 15 17.21 -19.69 -12.52
C SER A 15 16.24 -18.99 -13.47
N LYS A 16 15.16 -19.67 -13.84
CA LYS A 16 14.00 -19.02 -14.46
C LYS A 16 13.39 -18.08 -13.41
N ARG A 17 13.67 -16.78 -13.51
CA ARG A 17 12.96 -15.75 -12.77
C ARG A 17 11.49 -15.84 -13.17
N LEU A 18 10.70 -16.47 -12.32
CA LEU A 18 9.25 -16.46 -12.40
C LEU A 18 8.82 -15.02 -12.08
N LEU A 19 8.52 -14.24 -13.11
CA LEU A 19 7.79 -12.98 -12.93
C LEU A 19 6.44 -13.38 -12.31
N LYS A 20 6.32 -13.16 -11.00
CA LYS A 20 5.08 -13.31 -10.25
C LYS A 20 4.06 -12.42 -10.96
N ARG A 21 3.06 -13.04 -11.60
CA ARG A 21 1.86 -12.34 -12.05
C ARG A 21 1.27 -11.67 -10.82
N ALA A 22 1.42 -10.35 -10.72
CA ALA A 22 0.63 -9.55 -9.80
C ALA A 22 -0.83 -9.67 -10.24
N ASP A 23 -1.69 -9.94 -9.27
CA ASP A 23 -3.10 -10.21 -9.43
C ASP A 23 -3.79 -9.15 -10.29
N ALA A 24 -4.60 -9.59 -11.26
CA ALA A 24 -5.23 -8.76 -12.28
C ALA A 24 -6.20 -7.69 -11.74
N ALA A 25 -6.48 -7.67 -10.43
CA ALA A 25 -7.29 -6.66 -9.76
C ALA A 25 -6.47 -5.41 -9.35
N GLU A 26 -5.17 -5.57 -9.03
CA GLU A 26 -4.26 -4.46 -8.66
C GLU A 26 -3.82 -3.64 -9.89
N VAL A 27 -4.04 -4.18 -11.10
CA VAL A 27 -3.56 -3.62 -12.36
C VAL A 27 -4.45 -2.49 -12.89
N ALA A 28 -5.70 -2.37 -12.44
CA ALA A 28 -6.62 -1.33 -12.91
C ALA A 28 -6.26 0.05 -12.33
N PHE A 29 -6.01 0.13 -11.02
CA PHE A 29 -5.83 1.39 -10.32
C PHE A 29 -4.50 2.09 -10.66
N ASP A 30 -3.42 1.31 -10.77
CA ASP A 30 -2.08 1.80 -11.13
C ASP A 30 -2.03 2.28 -12.59
N ALA A 31 -2.77 1.64 -13.51
CA ALA A 31 -2.85 2.09 -14.91
C ALA A 31 -3.61 3.43 -15.05
N VAL A 32 -4.73 3.59 -14.33
CA VAL A 32 -5.49 4.85 -14.30
C VAL A 32 -4.66 5.96 -13.66
N SER A 33 -3.98 5.66 -12.55
CA SER A 33 -3.08 6.61 -11.88
C SER A 33 -1.99 7.12 -12.81
N ARG A 34 -1.34 6.25 -13.58
CA ARG A 34 -0.31 6.67 -14.56
C ARG A 34 -0.84 7.49 -15.73
N ALA A 35 -2.12 7.34 -16.07
CA ALA A 35 -2.75 8.09 -17.14
C ALA A 35 -3.18 9.50 -16.70
N LEU A 36 -3.55 9.66 -15.43
CA LEU A 36 -4.14 10.89 -14.90
C LEU A 36 -3.17 11.73 -14.05
N CYS A 37 -2.22 11.07 -13.37
CA CYS A 37 -1.35 11.70 -12.40
C CYS A 37 0.12 11.70 -12.86
N PRO A 38 0.91 12.70 -12.43
CA PRO A 38 2.37 12.69 -12.57
C PRO A 38 3.01 11.44 -11.96
N ALA A 39 4.24 11.16 -12.38
CA ALA A 39 5.00 10.02 -11.87
C ALA A 39 5.08 10.03 -10.33
N ALA A 40 4.94 8.84 -9.74
CA ALA A 40 4.92 8.56 -8.30
C ALA A 40 3.68 9.03 -7.52
N LEU A 41 2.67 9.62 -8.18
CA LEU A 41 1.38 9.92 -7.56
C LEU A 41 0.31 8.91 -7.99
N SER A 42 -0.68 8.73 -7.13
CA SER A 42 -1.84 7.88 -7.34
C SER A 42 -3.10 8.73 -7.41
N VAL A 43 -4.05 8.31 -8.23
CA VAL A 43 -5.33 9.03 -8.33
C VAL A 43 -6.20 8.72 -7.11
N CYS A 44 -6.86 9.71 -6.52
CA CYS A 44 -7.97 9.50 -5.59
C CYS A 44 -9.19 10.31 -6.01
N PRO A 45 -10.41 9.77 -5.84
CA PRO A 45 -11.61 10.54 -6.04
C PRO A 45 -11.71 11.63 -4.95
N VAL A 46 -12.18 12.82 -5.31
CA VAL A 46 -12.41 13.90 -4.32
C VAL A 46 -13.75 13.79 -3.61
N VAL A 47 -14.59 12.84 -4.03
CA VAL A 47 -15.88 12.53 -3.40
C VAL A 47 -15.96 11.05 -3.09
N ALA A 48 -16.51 10.73 -1.92
CA ALA A 48 -16.80 9.35 -1.55
C ALA A 48 -17.79 8.76 -2.56
N SER A 49 -17.31 7.81 -3.34
CA SER A 49 -18.12 7.03 -4.29
C SER A 49 -18.32 5.66 -3.67
N THR A 50 -19.56 5.25 -3.43
CA THR A 50 -19.84 3.94 -2.84
C THR A 50 -20.11 2.91 -3.95
N GLY A 51 -19.39 1.79 -3.94
CA GLY A 51 -19.59 0.68 -4.87
C GLY A 51 -18.38 0.34 -5.74
N ALA A 52 -18.57 -0.63 -6.65
CA ALA A 52 -17.51 -1.16 -7.50
C ALA A 52 -16.95 -0.17 -8.54
N GLU A 53 -17.64 0.96 -8.76
CA GLU A 53 -17.28 2.01 -9.71
C GLU A 53 -16.35 3.07 -9.08
N ALA A 54 -16.07 2.97 -7.77
CA ALA A 54 -15.16 3.87 -7.07
C ALA A 54 -13.74 3.69 -7.63
N GLY A 55 -13.28 4.68 -8.40
CA GLY A 55 -12.00 4.63 -9.11
C GLY A 55 -12.10 4.26 -10.60
N GLU A 56 -13.30 4.15 -11.16
CA GLU A 56 -13.45 4.06 -12.61
C GLU A 56 -13.13 5.41 -13.28
N LEU A 57 -12.41 5.36 -14.41
CA LEU A 57 -11.95 6.54 -15.15
C LEU A 57 -13.09 7.53 -15.44
N GLN A 58 -14.26 7.03 -15.86
CA GLN A 58 -15.37 7.88 -16.25
C GLN A 58 -15.98 8.63 -15.06
N GLU A 59 -16.00 8.02 -13.88
CA GLU A 59 -16.51 8.65 -12.65
C GLU A 59 -15.52 9.66 -12.09
N LEU A 60 -14.22 9.33 -12.09
CA LEU A 60 -13.15 10.26 -11.72
C LEU A 60 -13.17 11.52 -12.60
N LEU A 61 -13.39 11.37 -13.91
CA LEU A 61 -13.50 12.51 -14.83
C LEU A 61 -14.75 13.36 -14.62
N LYS A 62 -15.86 12.77 -14.14
CA LYS A 62 -17.12 13.50 -13.89
C LYS A 62 -17.11 14.23 -12.55
N HIS A 63 -16.67 13.55 -11.50
CA HIS A 63 -16.78 14.02 -10.12
C HIS A 63 -15.49 14.67 -9.60
N GLY A 64 -14.39 14.52 -10.35
CA GLY A 64 -13.10 15.06 -9.99
C GLY A 64 -12.23 14.04 -9.27
N PHE A 65 -10.94 14.28 -9.37
CA PHE A 65 -9.91 13.49 -8.74
C PHE A 65 -8.75 14.38 -8.30
N GLU A 66 -7.98 13.89 -7.36
CA GLU A 66 -6.72 14.47 -6.94
C GLU A 66 -5.59 13.44 -7.07
N CYS A 67 -4.36 13.95 -7.15
CA CYS A 67 -3.17 13.11 -7.24
C CYS A 67 -2.42 13.17 -5.92
N VAL A 68 -2.35 12.06 -5.22
CA VAL A 68 -1.81 11.93 -3.86
C VAL A 68 -0.64 10.95 -3.82
N ASP A 69 0.33 11.21 -2.94
CA ASP A 69 1.43 10.28 -2.70
C ASP A 69 1.06 9.30 -1.60
N PHE A 70 0.64 8.09 -2.00
CA PHE A 70 0.29 7.02 -1.07
C PHE A 70 1.42 6.58 -0.15
N ARG A 71 2.66 7.03 -0.38
CA ARG A 71 3.80 6.63 0.45
C ARG A 71 3.96 7.49 1.69
N SER A 72 3.38 8.69 1.71
CA SER A 72 3.62 9.68 2.75
C SER A 72 2.41 10.51 3.15
N ASP A 73 1.33 10.52 2.37
CA ASP A 73 0.12 11.24 2.72
C ASP A 73 -0.60 10.57 3.89
N LEU A 74 -1.02 11.36 4.89
CA LEU A 74 -1.66 10.84 6.11
C LEU A 74 -3.12 10.44 5.90
N GLU A 75 -3.83 11.13 5.00
CA GLU A 75 -5.24 10.88 4.72
C GLU A 75 -5.41 9.86 3.58
N SER A 76 -4.33 9.58 2.84
CA SER A 76 -4.31 8.59 1.75
C SER A 76 -3.10 7.66 1.82
N CYS A 77 -2.81 7.09 2.99
CA CYS A 77 -1.66 6.23 3.19
C CYS A 77 -1.90 4.80 2.65
N GLY A 78 -1.20 4.45 1.58
CA GLY A 78 -1.33 3.15 0.91
C GLY A 78 -2.61 2.97 0.09
N GLY A 79 -3.46 4.00 -0.02
CA GLY A 79 -4.74 3.98 -0.72
C GLY A 79 -5.55 5.24 -0.45
N CYS A 80 -6.76 5.37 -0.99
CA CYS A 80 -7.59 6.55 -0.80
C CYS A 80 -8.39 6.47 0.51
N GLY A 81 -8.09 7.31 1.50
CA GLY A 81 -8.83 7.33 2.78
C GLY A 81 -10.31 7.66 2.65
N ILE A 82 -10.67 8.46 1.64
CA ILE A 82 -12.08 8.79 1.32
C ILE A 82 -12.89 7.59 0.80
N VAL A 83 -12.21 6.56 0.28
CA VAL A 83 -12.84 5.31 -0.20
C VAL A 83 -12.85 4.27 0.91
N ASP A 84 -11.72 4.11 1.61
CA ASP A 84 -11.56 3.22 2.74
C ASP A 84 -10.73 3.91 3.83
N ASP A 85 -11.38 4.13 4.97
CA ASP A 85 -10.81 4.83 6.14
C ASP A 85 -9.59 4.08 6.73
N ALA A 86 -9.37 2.80 6.37
CA ALA A 86 -8.14 2.08 6.70
C ALA A 86 -6.87 2.75 6.13
N HIS A 87 -7.01 3.57 5.09
CA HIS A 87 -5.91 4.35 4.50
C HIS A 87 -5.77 5.75 5.12
N ASN A 88 -6.69 6.14 5.99
CA ASN A 88 -6.63 7.41 6.69
C ASN A 88 -5.98 7.23 8.07
N CYS A 89 -4.67 7.49 8.15
CA CYS A 89 -3.95 7.38 9.42
C CYS A 89 -4.46 8.35 10.49
N MET A 90 -5.13 9.44 10.09
CA MET A 90 -5.70 10.40 11.03
C MET A 90 -6.98 9.90 11.70
N ALA A 91 -7.59 8.84 11.16
CA ALA A 91 -8.77 8.21 11.74
C ALA A 91 -8.46 7.18 12.84
N ILE A 92 -7.18 6.89 13.10
CA ILE A 92 -6.78 5.90 14.12
C ILE A 92 -7.25 6.34 15.50
N PRO A 93 -8.12 5.56 16.17
CA PRO A 93 -8.66 5.95 17.47
C PRO A 93 -7.57 6.10 18.53
N TYR A 94 -7.67 7.18 19.32
CA TYR A 94 -6.79 7.49 20.45
C TYR A 94 -5.32 7.74 20.08
N ALA A 95 -4.99 7.85 18.79
CA ALA A 95 -3.66 8.27 18.36
C ALA A 95 -3.55 9.80 18.44
N SER A 96 -2.50 10.29 19.10
CA SER A 96 -2.21 11.73 19.15
C SER A 96 -1.17 12.15 18.12
N ALA A 97 -0.39 11.20 17.61
CA ALA A 97 0.62 11.42 16.57
C ALA A 97 0.77 10.15 15.72
N VAL A 98 0.73 10.31 14.40
CA VAL A 98 0.81 9.25 13.41
C VAL A 98 1.75 9.65 12.27
N SER A 99 2.26 8.67 11.55
CA SER A 99 3.07 8.83 10.35
C SER A 99 2.60 7.87 9.25
N CYS A 100 2.71 8.28 8.00
CA CYS A 100 2.63 7.36 6.86
C CYS A 100 4.04 6.98 6.40
N VAL A 101 4.41 5.71 6.55
CA VAL A 101 5.75 5.21 6.24
C VAL A 101 5.68 4.16 5.15
N VAL A 102 5.98 4.57 3.91
CA VAL A 102 5.99 3.69 2.73
C VAL A 102 4.63 3.01 2.54
N GLY A 103 3.56 3.80 2.66
CA GLY A 103 2.18 3.35 2.46
C GLY A 103 1.62 2.50 3.59
N ARG A 104 2.14 2.66 4.80
CA ARG A 104 1.58 2.07 6.02
C ARG A 104 1.47 3.11 7.12
N CYS A 105 0.33 3.13 7.79
CA CYS A 105 0.15 3.93 8.98
C CYS A 105 0.98 3.38 10.14
N GLU A 106 1.71 4.25 10.82
CA GLU A 106 2.45 3.96 12.04
C GLU A 106 1.99 4.94 13.12
N VAL A 107 1.71 4.43 14.32
CA VAL A 107 1.36 5.25 15.48
C VAL A 107 2.62 5.61 16.24
N ASN A 108 2.92 6.91 16.32
CA ASN A 108 4.09 7.41 17.04
C ASN A 108 3.77 7.70 18.52
N ASN A 109 2.56 8.16 18.82
CA ASN A 109 2.12 8.42 20.18
C ASN A 109 0.60 8.26 20.34
N CYS A 110 0.18 7.81 21.52
CA CYS A 110 -1.22 7.69 21.90
C CYS A 110 -1.63 8.77 22.92
N GLU A 111 -2.92 9.06 22.97
CA GLU A 111 -3.53 9.91 23.99
C GLU A 111 -3.35 9.33 25.42
N VAL A 112 -3.53 10.18 26.42
CA VAL A 112 -3.41 9.79 27.84
C VAL A 112 -4.37 8.63 28.17
N GLY A 113 -3.84 7.58 28.79
CA GLY A 113 -4.59 6.36 29.13
C GLY A 113 -4.49 5.25 28.07
N TYR A 114 -3.80 5.50 26.96
CA TYR A 114 -3.53 4.54 25.90
C TYR A 114 -2.03 4.36 25.69
N LYS A 115 -1.65 3.24 25.06
CA LYS A 115 -0.29 2.90 24.65
C LYS A 115 -0.32 2.31 23.24
N VAL A 116 0.80 2.42 22.53
CA VAL A 116 0.94 1.84 21.20
C VAL A 116 0.78 0.32 21.28
N GLY A 117 -0.06 -0.22 20.41
CA GLY A 117 -0.32 -1.64 20.26
C GLY A 117 0.91 -2.40 19.74
N ALA A 118 0.88 -3.72 19.88
CA ALA A 118 1.97 -4.57 19.37
C ALA A 118 2.07 -4.59 17.84
N ASP A 119 1.00 -4.19 17.15
CA ASP A 119 0.95 -4.00 15.71
C ASP A 119 1.66 -2.71 15.24
N GLY A 120 1.97 -1.78 16.16
CA GLY A 120 2.55 -0.48 15.83
C GLY A 120 1.59 0.46 15.09
N ALA A 121 0.32 0.07 14.93
CA ALA A 121 -0.68 0.75 14.10
C ALA A 121 -1.98 1.05 14.86
N SER A 122 -2.08 0.64 16.13
CA SER A 122 -3.22 0.95 16.98
C SER A 122 -2.82 1.53 18.33
N CYS A 123 -3.77 2.20 18.98
CA CYS A 123 -3.67 2.58 20.39
C CYS A 123 -4.60 1.69 21.21
N VAL A 124 -4.04 1.03 22.22
CA VAL A 124 -4.78 0.16 23.14
C VAL A 124 -4.73 0.74 24.55
N ARG A 125 -5.74 0.48 25.36
CA ARG A 125 -5.79 0.96 26.75
C ARG A 125 -4.55 0.47 27.52
N ALA A 126 -3.92 1.36 28.27
CA ALA A 126 -2.67 1.09 28.97
C ALA A 126 -2.82 0.05 30.09
#